data_AF-A0A7H0NDG0-F1
#
_entry.id   AF-A0A7H0NDG0-F1
#
_cell.length_a   1.000
_cell.length_b   1.000
_cell.length_c   1.000
_cell.angle_alpha   90.00
_cell.angle_beta   90.00
_cell.angle_gamma   90.00
#
_symmetry.space_group_name_H-M   'P 1'
#
loop_
_entity.id
_entity.type
_entity.pdbx_description
1 polymer ?
#
loop_
_entity_poly.entity_id
_entity_poly.type
_entity_poly.pdbx_seq_one_letter_code
_entity_poly.pdbx_strand_id
1 'polypeptide(L)'
;MSKDHDDEPIFVRSNWGTSRYVYNPNHPIGVALIIGSLLFAAGGMFYLFSSSSWSEGELRDAVHTAVRDLESEPHTFSSWTGGYDRLIRDALEGSGEGPSNGGMVYVDEANDPYDEDADPSVDLFEVTAKDVDAAFCLSVSPPEPESALESITVSLSVTVEEGRC
;
A
#
# COMPACT_ATOMS: atom_id res chain seq x y z
N MET A 1 38.25 -41.08 -21.03
CA MET A 1 37.02 -40.92 -21.82
C MET A 1 35.85 -41.07 -20.87
N SER A 2 35.45 -39.98 -20.21
CA SER A 2 34.20 -39.95 -19.46
C SER A 2 33.08 -39.80 -20.47
N LYS A 3 32.22 -40.80 -20.54
CA LYS A 3 31.10 -40.88 -21.47
C LYS A 3 30.08 -39.79 -21.14
N ASP A 4 29.60 -39.15 -22.21
CA ASP A 4 28.47 -38.25 -22.29
C ASP A 4 27.34 -38.63 -21.32
N HIS A 5 27.15 -37.81 -20.28
CA HIS A 5 25.90 -37.75 -19.52
C HIS A 5 24.99 -36.63 -20.01
N ASP A 6 25.39 -35.91 -21.06
CA ASP A 6 24.68 -34.75 -21.62
C ASP A 6 23.73 -35.10 -22.79
N ASP A 7 23.71 -36.36 -23.24
CA ASP A 7 22.92 -36.83 -24.40
C ASP A 7 21.69 -37.69 -24.02
N GLU A 8 21.22 -37.62 -22.78
CA GLU A 8 20.01 -38.34 -22.38
C GLU A 8 18.77 -37.60 -22.93
N PRO A 9 17.96 -38.16 -23.85
CA PRO A 9 16.87 -37.42 -24.48
C PRO A 9 15.77 -37.05 -23.47
N ILE A 10 15.26 -35.81 -23.56
CA ILE A 10 14.15 -35.26 -22.73
C ILE A 10 12.91 -36.18 -22.77
N PHE A 11 12.73 -36.89 -23.88
CA PHE A 11 11.69 -37.89 -24.06
C PHE A 11 12.31 -39.27 -24.31
N VAL A 12 12.07 -40.20 -23.38
CA VAL A 12 12.50 -41.60 -23.50
C VAL A 12 11.35 -42.47 -23.99
N ARG A 13 11.64 -43.43 -24.86
CA ARG A 13 10.63 -44.36 -25.38
C ARG A 13 10.22 -45.34 -24.28
N SER A 14 8.94 -45.44 -23.99
CA SER A 14 8.40 -46.45 -23.06
C SER A 14 8.63 -47.86 -23.62
N ASN A 15 9.25 -48.75 -22.82
CA ASN A 15 9.41 -50.17 -23.14
C ASN A 15 8.18 -51.01 -22.74
N TRP A 16 7.12 -50.40 -22.21
CA TRP A 16 5.91 -51.10 -21.77
C TRP A 16 4.83 -51.11 -22.86
N GLY A 17 5.08 -51.89 -23.92
CA GLY A 17 4.11 -52.31 -24.94
C GLY A 17 3.51 -51.22 -25.84
N THR A 18 3.68 -49.94 -25.51
CA THR A 18 3.26 -48.82 -26.35
C THR A 18 4.46 -47.90 -26.53
N SER A 19 4.86 -47.70 -27.79
CA SER A 19 6.06 -46.96 -28.19
C SER A 19 5.95 -45.45 -27.98
N ARG A 20 5.34 -45.01 -26.87
CA ARG A 20 5.10 -43.62 -26.53
C ARG A 20 6.33 -43.01 -25.89
N TYR A 21 6.56 -41.75 -26.24
CA TYR A 21 7.58 -40.90 -25.64
C TYR A 21 7.11 -40.43 -24.26
N VAL A 22 7.90 -40.70 -23.22
CA VAL A 22 7.64 -40.34 -21.82
C VAL A 22 8.72 -39.35 -21.38
N TYR A 23 8.33 -38.29 -20.68
CA TYR A 23 9.26 -37.30 -20.14
C TYR A 23 10.27 -37.98 -19.20
N ASN A 24 11.56 -37.69 -19.38
CA ASN A 24 12.62 -38.17 -18.48
C ASN A 24 12.76 -37.22 -17.28
N PRO A 25 12.29 -37.59 -16.08
CA PRO A 25 12.43 -36.74 -14.90
C PRO A 25 13.88 -36.56 -14.44
N ASN A 26 14.82 -37.38 -14.93
CA ASN A 26 16.24 -37.31 -14.58
C ASN A 26 17.06 -36.45 -15.56
N HIS A 27 16.43 -35.81 -16.55
CA HIS A 27 17.15 -34.95 -17.49
C HIS A 27 17.50 -33.60 -16.85
N PRO A 28 18.78 -33.23 -16.71
CA PRO A 28 19.22 -32.08 -15.93
C PRO A 28 18.66 -30.75 -16.46
N ILE A 29 18.52 -30.62 -17.78
CA ILE A 29 17.92 -29.43 -18.41
C ILE A 29 16.42 -29.35 -18.12
N GLY A 30 15.73 -30.50 -18.06
CA GLY A 30 14.30 -30.55 -17.74
C GLY A 30 14.02 -30.10 -16.30
N VAL A 31 14.82 -30.60 -15.37
CA VAL A 31 14.78 -30.19 -13.96
C VAL A 31 15.16 -28.71 -13.81
N ALA A 32 16.18 -28.23 -14.52
CA ALA A 32 16.57 -26.83 -14.49
C ALA A 32 15.48 -25.89 -15.00
N LEU A 33 14.75 -26.27 -16.05
CA LEU A 33 13.61 -25.51 -16.56
C LEU A 33 12.43 -25.50 -15.59
N ILE A 34 12.18 -26.60 -14.89
CA ILE A 34 11.14 -26.66 -13.84
C ILE A 34 11.52 -25.72 -12.68
N ILE A 35 12.75 -25.83 -12.16
CA ILE A 35 13.21 -24.97 -11.06
C ILE A 35 13.21 -23.51 -11.50
N GLY A 36 13.72 -23.20 -12.69
CA GLY A 36 13.76 -21.84 -13.24
C GLY A 36 12.36 -21.24 -13.41
N SER A 37 11.41 -22.02 -13.92
CA SER A 37 10.02 -21.54 -14.08
C SER A 37 9.34 -21.32 -12.72
N LEU A 38 9.59 -22.17 -11.73
CA LEU A 38 9.09 -21.96 -10.36
C LEU A 38 9.70 -20.72 -9.71
N LEU A 39 11.01 -20.49 -9.84
CA LEU A 39 11.66 -19.28 -9.32
C LEU A 39 11.16 -18.02 -10.02
N PHE A 40 10.96 -18.07 -11.34
CA PHE A 40 10.41 -16.95 -12.09
C PHE A 40 8.97 -16.65 -11.65
N ALA A 41 8.13 -17.68 -11.51
CA ALA A 41 6.76 -17.52 -11.05
C ALA A 41 6.71 -16.98 -9.62
N ALA A 42 7.48 -17.55 -8.69
CA ALA A 42 7.54 -17.11 -7.30
C ALA A 42 8.09 -15.68 -7.18
N GLY A 43 9.17 -15.36 -7.91
CA GLY A 43 9.76 -14.02 -7.93
C GLY A 43 8.81 -12.98 -8.52
N GLY A 44 8.14 -13.30 -9.64
CA GLY A 44 7.13 -12.43 -10.23
C GLY A 44 5.94 -12.18 -9.30
N MET A 45 5.46 -13.23 -8.63
CA MET A 45 4.36 -13.10 -7.66
C MET A 45 4.76 -12.24 -6.46
N PHE A 46 5.97 -12.42 -5.93
CA PHE A 46 6.51 -11.62 -4.84
C PHE A 46 6.67 -10.14 -5.23
N TYR A 47 7.17 -9.87 -6.43
CA TYR A 47 7.31 -8.51 -6.95
C TYR A 47 5.95 -7.80 -7.05
N LEU A 48 4.95 -8.48 -7.62
CA LEU A 48 3.60 -7.92 -7.71
C LEU A 48 3.00 -7.66 -6.34
N PHE A 49 3.14 -8.61 -5.40
CA PHE A 49 2.66 -8.45 -4.03
C PHE A 49 3.32 -7.26 -3.32
N SER A 50 4.65 -7.17 -3.37
CA SER A 50 5.40 -6.07 -2.76
C SER A 50 5.08 -4.71 -3.38
N SER A 51 4.69 -4.66 -4.65
CA SER A 51 4.27 -3.42 -5.31
C SER A 51 2.83 -2.99 -5.01
N SER A 52 2.08 -3.83 -4.29
CA SER A 52 0.66 -3.63 -3.98
C SER A 52 0.36 -3.42 -2.50
N SER A 53 1.30 -3.77 -1.62
CA SER A 53 1.19 -3.58 -0.18
C SER A 53 1.87 -2.29 0.26
N TRP A 54 1.27 -1.58 1.20
CA TRP A 54 1.97 -0.53 1.94
C TRP A 54 3.09 -1.14 2.79
N SER A 55 4.20 -0.42 2.91
CA SER A 55 5.15 -0.59 4.01
C SER A 55 4.95 0.48 5.08
N GLU A 56 5.36 0.20 6.33
CA GLU A 56 5.28 1.17 7.43
C GLU A 56 6.07 2.45 7.10
N GLY A 57 7.23 2.31 6.45
CA GLY A 57 8.06 3.45 6.03
C GLY A 57 7.36 4.30 4.97
N GLU A 58 6.77 3.68 3.95
CA GLU A 58 6.01 4.42 2.93
C GLU A 58 4.80 5.12 3.51
N LEU A 59 4.07 4.50 4.44
CA LEU A 59 2.93 5.14 5.09
C LEU A 59 3.39 6.33 5.95
N ARG A 60 4.48 6.17 6.73
CA ARG A 60 5.07 7.24 7.52
C ARG A 60 5.48 8.42 6.64
N ASP A 61 6.19 8.14 5.55
CA ASP A 61 6.66 9.17 4.62
C ASP A 61 5.48 9.87 3.92
N ALA A 62 4.47 9.11 3.47
CA ALA A 62 3.25 9.64 2.88
C ALA A 62 2.51 10.58 3.84
N VAL A 63 2.35 10.19 5.11
CA VAL A 63 1.70 11.02 6.14
C VAL A 63 2.48 12.31 6.36
N HIS A 64 3.81 12.24 6.48
CA HIS A 64 4.62 13.46 6.67
C HIS A 64 4.69 14.35 5.42
N THR A 65 4.64 13.78 4.21
CA THR A 65 4.49 14.57 2.98
C THR A 65 3.12 15.23 2.92
N ALA A 66 2.05 14.48 3.18
CA ALA A 66 0.69 15.00 3.22
C ALA A 66 0.55 16.16 4.21
N VAL A 67 1.09 16.03 5.43
CA VAL A 67 1.09 17.12 6.42
C VAL A 67 1.80 18.37 5.90
N ARG A 68 2.98 18.22 5.29
CA ARG A 68 3.70 19.36 4.71
C ARG A 68 2.90 20.03 3.60
N ASP A 69 2.21 19.26 2.77
CA ASP A 69 1.38 19.78 1.69
C ASP A 69 0.14 20.49 2.24
N LEU A 70 -0.49 19.91 3.26
CA LEU A 70 -1.63 20.50 3.96
C LEU A 70 -1.28 21.83 4.63
N GLU A 71 -0.10 21.96 5.21
CA GLU A 71 0.38 23.19 5.84
C GLU A 71 0.97 24.22 4.84
N SER A 72 1.21 23.82 3.59
CA SER A 72 1.93 24.66 2.62
C SER A 72 1.13 25.85 2.12
N GLU A 73 -0.18 25.67 1.91
CA GLU A 73 -1.07 26.67 1.33
C GLU A 73 -2.41 26.72 2.07
N PRO A 74 -3.08 27.89 2.14
CA PRO A 74 -4.42 27.99 2.70
C PRO A 74 -5.44 27.24 1.84
N HIS A 75 -6.29 26.44 2.48
CA HIS A 75 -7.32 25.64 1.83
C HIS A 75 -8.67 26.35 1.88
N THR A 76 -9.44 26.22 0.80
CA THR A 76 -10.77 26.84 0.70
C THR A 76 -11.85 25.78 0.91
N PHE A 77 -12.59 25.91 2.00
CA PHE A 77 -13.66 25.01 2.40
C PHE A 77 -15.03 25.57 2.00
N SER A 78 -15.89 24.70 1.49
CA SER A 78 -17.29 25.01 1.19
C SER A 78 -18.15 23.77 1.41
N SER A 79 -19.46 23.95 1.54
CA SER A 79 -20.40 22.82 1.67
C SER A 79 -20.30 21.74 0.57
N TRP A 80 -19.68 22.03 -0.59
CA TRP A 80 -19.49 21.06 -1.67
C TRP A 80 -18.17 20.29 -1.58
N THR A 81 -17.09 20.89 -1.07
CA THR A 81 -15.73 20.30 -1.11
C THR A 81 -15.60 19.05 -0.23
N GLY A 82 -16.45 18.90 0.78
CA GLY A 82 -16.33 17.84 1.79
C GLY A 82 -15.49 18.30 2.99
N GLY A 83 -15.40 17.42 4.00
CA GLY A 83 -14.70 17.69 5.24
C GLY A 83 -13.20 17.39 5.16
N TYR A 84 -12.52 17.52 6.30
CA TYR A 84 -11.08 17.32 6.40
C TYR A 84 -10.66 15.88 6.07
N ASP A 85 -11.54 14.88 6.27
CA ASP A 85 -11.28 13.48 5.92
C ASP A 85 -10.88 13.30 4.44
N ARG A 86 -11.57 13.99 3.53
CA ARG A 86 -11.30 13.93 2.10
C ARG A 86 -10.04 14.68 1.74
N LEU A 87 -9.83 15.84 2.35
CA LEU A 87 -8.67 16.67 2.10
C LEU A 87 -7.37 15.96 2.54
N ILE A 88 -7.40 15.30 3.71
CA ILE A 88 -6.29 14.46 4.19
C ILE A 88 -6.08 13.28 3.24
N ARG A 89 -7.15 12.61 2.80
CA ARG A 89 -7.05 11.51 1.83
C ARG A 89 -6.45 11.96 0.50
N ASP A 90 -6.89 13.09 -0.02
CA ASP A 90 -6.39 13.65 -1.28
C ASP A 90 -4.91 14.07 -1.14
N ALA A 91 -4.50 14.60 0.01
CA ALA A 91 -3.09 14.92 0.28
C ALA A 91 -2.22 13.65 0.39
N LEU A 92 -2.73 12.58 1.00
CA LEU A 92 -2.05 11.28 1.05
C LEU A 92 -1.92 10.67 -0.34
N GLU A 93 -2.96 10.72 -1.17
CA GLU A 93 -2.92 10.27 -2.57
C GLU A 93 -1.97 11.14 -3.43
N GLY A 94 -1.91 12.45 -3.12
CA GLY A 94 -1.06 13.43 -3.81
C GLY A 94 0.42 13.39 -3.42
N SER A 95 0.77 12.75 -2.30
CA SER A 95 2.15 12.65 -1.79
C SER A 95 3.11 12.00 -2.80
N GLY A 96 2.60 11.09 -3.64
CA GLY A 96 3.41 10.29 -4.56
C GLY A 96 4.12 9.12 -3.87
N GLU A 97 3.92 8.96 -2.57
CA GLU A 97 4.33 7.79 -1.80
C GLU A 97 3.22 6.72 -1.79
N GLY A 98 3.62 5.45 -1.81
CA GLY A 98 2.72 4.31 -1.72
C GLY A 98 2.84 3.29 -2.86
N PRO A 99 2.14 2.17 -2.74
CA PRO A 99 2.16 1.10 -3.73
C PRO A 99 1.66 1.59 -5.09
N SER A 100 2.39 1.24 -6.16
CA SER A 100 2.04 1.65 -7.52
C SER A 100 0.74 0.99 -8.02
N ASN A 101 0.30 -0.09 -7.39
CA ASN A 101 -0.91 -0.82 -7.76
C ASN A 101 -1.70 -1.26 -6.52
N GLY A 102 -2.82 -0.62 -6.21
CA GLY A 102 -3.63 -0.99 -5.04
C GLY A 102 -3.12 -0.33 -3.75
N GLY A 103 -3.51 -0.87 -2.59
CA GLY A 103 -3.16 -0.30 -1.28
C GLY A 103 -4.08 0.85 -0.86
N MET A 104 -5.24 0.53 -0.29
CA MET A 104 -6.18 1.53 0.22
C MET A 104 -5.71 2.05 1.58
N VAL A 105 -5.61 3.37 1.69
CA VAL A 105 -5.44 4.09 2.97
C VAL A 105 -6.82 4.49 3.48
N TYR A 106 -7.01 4.33 4.79
CA TYR A 106 -8.22 4.73 5.49
C TYR A 106 -7.88 5.94 6.35
N VAL A 107 -8.78 6.92 6.30
CA VAL A 107 -8.74 8.12 7.13
C VAL A 107 -10.09 8.17 7.80
N ASP A 108 -10.08 7.92 9.11
CA ASP A 108 -11.27 7.89 9.94
C ASP A 108 -11.20 9.02 10.97
N GLU A 109 -12.32 9.71 11.20
CA GLU A 109 -12.40 10.73 12.24
C GLU A 109 -12.37 10.03 13.61
N ALA A 110 -11.45 10.47 14.47
CA ALA A 110 -11.24 9.92 15.79
C ALA A 110 -11.83 10.78 16.91
N ASN A 111 -12.33 11.99 16.59
CA ASN A 111 -13.06 12.82 17.53
C ASN A 111 -14.31 12.08 18.04
N ASP A 112 -14.37 11.82 19.33
CA ASP A 112 -15.62 11.40 19.97
C ASP A 112 -16.40 12.65 20.39
N PRO A 113 -17.57 12.95 19.79
CA PRO A 113 -18.38 14.11 20.13
C PRO A 113 -18.95 14.05 21.56
N TYR A 114 -18.78 12.94 22.27
CA TYR A 114 -19.18 12.74 23.66
C TYR A 114 -18.01 12.69 24.65
N ASP A 115 -16.77 12.85 24.19
CA ASP A 115 -15.61 12.92 25.06
C ASP A 115 -15.44 14.35 25.61
N GLU A 116 -15.60 14.50 26.93
CA GLU A 116 -15.45 15.79 27.62
C GLU A 116 -13.99 16.23 27.73
N ASP A 117 -13.04 15.30 27.59
CA ASP A 117 -11.60 15.55 27.66
C ASP A 117 -10.99 15.87 26.28
N ALA A 118 -11.75 15.72 25.19
CA ALA A 118 -11.29 16.07 23.83
C ALA A 118 -11.05 17.59 23.71
N ASP A 119 -9.91 17.97 23.14
CA ASP A 119 -9.58 19.37 22.95
C ASP A 119 -10.46 19.97 21.83
N PRO A 120 -11.39 20.90 22.13
CA PRO A 120 -12.33 21.42 21.14
C PRO A 120 -11.66 22.35 20.11
N SER A 121 -10.36 22.60 20.22
CA SER A 121 -9.59 23.43 19.31
C SER A 121 -8.90 22.65 18.19
N VAL A 122 -9.01 21.32 18.18
CA VAL A 122 -8.41 20.46 17.17
C VAL A 122 -9.36 19.34 16.75
N ASP A 123 -9.24 18.91 15.50
CA ASP A 123 -9.88 17.68 15.02
C ASP A 123 -8.89 16.54 14.89
N LEU A 124 -9.24 15.39 15.45
CA LEU A 124 -8.43 14.17 15.43
C LEU A 124 -8.85 13.25 14.29
N PHE A 125 -7.86 12.81 13.51
CA PHE A 125 -8.04 11.82 12.45
C PHE A 125 -7.04 10.67 12.60
N GLU A 126 -7.52 9.44 12.51
CA GLU A 126 -6.68 8.25 12.48
C GLU A 126 -6.42 7.85 11.02
N VAL A 127 -5.15 7.68 10.66
CA VAL A 127 -4.72 7.18 9.36
C VAL A 127 -4.20 5.75 9.51
N THR A 128 -4.80 4.82 8.77
CA THR A 128 -4.38 3.41 8.74
C THR A 128 -4.31 2.89 7.31
N ALA A 129 -3.58 1.80 7.09
CA ALA A 129 -3.60 1.10 5.81
C ALA A 129 -3.82 -0.40 6.04
N LYS A 130 -4.51 -1.06 5.10
CA LYS A 130 -4.93 -2.47 5.27
C LYS A 130 -3.78 -3.44 5.50
N ASP A 131 -2.64 -3.17 4.87
CA ASP A 131 -1.54 -4.12 4.74
C ASP A 131 -0.44 -3.92 5.81
N VAL A 132 -0.60 -2.94 6.70
CA VAL A 132 0.32 -2.62 7.80
C VAL A 132 -0.44 -2.36 9.09
N ASP A 133 0.14 -2.76 10.23
CA ASP A 133 -0.45 -2.50 11.55
C ASP A 133 -0.12 -1.08 12.08
N ALA A 134 0.53 -0.25 11.26
CA ALA A 134 0.87 1.12 11.60
C ALA A 134 -0.37 2.03 11.55
N ALA A 135 -0.49 2.86 12.58
CA ALA A 135 -1.52 3.89 12.68
C ALA A 135 -0.84 5.23 13.00
N PHE A 136 -1.40 6.32 12.50
CA PHE A 136 -0.96 7.67 12.78
C PHE A 136 -2.15 8.52 13.21
N CYS A 137 -2.02 9.20 14.34
CA CYS A 137 -3.01 10.14 14.82
C CYS A 137 -2.64 11.55 14.36
N LEU A 138 -3.54 12.18 13.62
CA LEU A 138 -3.39 13.54 13.12
C LEU A 138 -4.26 14.48 13.95
N SER A 139 -3.65 15.55 14.48
CA SER A 139 -4.38 16.64 15.12
C SER A 139 -4.37 17.86 14.20
N VAL A 140 -5.54 18.23 13.68
CA VAL A 140 -5.71 19.33 12.72
C VAL A 140 -6.31 20.54 13.43
N SER A 141 -5.64 21.69 13.30
CA SER A 141 -6.08 22.98 13.84
C SER A 141 -6.11 24.03 12.73
N PRO A 142 -7.10 24.95 12.70
CA PRO A 142 -8.30 25.00 13.55
C PRO A 142 -9.32 23.89 13.19
N PRO A 143 -10.34 23.63 14.03
CA PRO A 143 -11.33 22.59 13.74
C PRO A 143 -12.17 22.96 12.52
N GLU A 144 -12.80 21.96 11.91
CA GLU A 144 -13.58 22.09 10.69
C GLU A 144 -14.66 23.16 10.88
N PRO A 145 -14.67 24.21 10.03
CA PRO A 145 -15.65 25.26 10.17
C PRO A 145 -17.05 24.71 9.89
N GLU A 146 -18.04 25.12 10.70
CA GLU A 146 -19.42 24.75 10.44
C GLU A 146 -19.81 25.08 8.99
N SER A 147 -20.55 24.18 8.37
CA SER A 147 -20.96 24.25 6.97
C SER A 147 -21.66 25.58 6.65
N ALA A 148 -20.89 26.55 6.17
CA ALA A 148 -21.38 27.85 5.73
C ALA A 148 -21.74 27.81 4.24
N LEU A 149 -22.72 28.62 3.84
CA LEU A 149 -23.06 28.82 2.42
C LEU A 149 -21.94 29.52 1.65
N GLU A 150 -21.02 30.18 2.36
CA GLU A 150 -19.86 30.88 1.80
C GLU A 150 -18.58 30.06 1.95
N SER A 151 -17.66 30.21 1.00
CA SER A 151 -16.36 29.56 1.04
C SER A 151 -15.45 30.24 2.05
N ILE A 152 -14.85 29.48 2.97
CA ILE A 152 -13.93 29.97 4.00
C ILE A 152 -12.52 29.49 3.66
N THR A 153 -11.55 30.40 3.67
CA THR A 153 -10.14 30.04 3.51
C THR A 153 -9.49 29.88 4.87
N VAL A 154 -8.89 28.72 5.14
CA VAL A 154 -8.27 28.36 6.41
C VAL A 154 -6.84 27.88 6.15
N SER A 155 -5.89 28.38 6.93
CA SER A 155 -4.54 27.80 7.02
C SER A 155 -4.54 26.72 8.09
N LEU A 156 -4.21 25.49 7.70
CA LEU A 156 -4.17 24.36 8.62
C LEU A 156 -2.79 24.27 9.28
N SER A 157 -2.78 23.83 10.52
CA SER A 157 -1.60 23.27 11.18
C SER A 157 -1.93 21.86 11.63
N VAL A 158 -1.06 20.91 11.31
CA VAL A 158 -1.31 19.48 11.53
C VAL A 158 -0.15 18.89 12.31
N THR A 159 -0.46 18.31 13.46
CA THR A 159 0.51 17.56 14.27
C THR A 159 0.30 16.06 14.05
N VAL A 160 1.39 15.29 13.98
CA VAL A 160 1.35 13.85 13.77
C VAL A 160 1.92 13.14 14.98
N GLU A 161 1.17 12.17 15.53
CA GLU A 161 1.65 11.22 16.54
C GLU A 161 1.63 9.80 15.98
N GLU A 162 2.68 9.02 16.25
CA GLU A 162 2.72 7.61 15.86
C GLU A 162 1.89 6.78 16.83
N GLY A 163 0.92 6.04 16.31
CA GLY A 163 -0.04 5.27 17.11
C GLY A 163 -1.47 5.58 16.74
N ARG A 164 -2.38 4.96 17.49
CA ARG A 164 -3.81 5.20 17.38
C ARG A 164 -4.20 6.46 18.12
N CYS A 165 -5.28 7.08 17.66
CA CYS A 165 -6.11 7.94 18.49
C CYS A 165 -6.97 7.02 19.41
#